data_AF-A0A7S1BZY7-F1
#
_entry.id   AF-A0A7S1BZY7-F1
#
_cell.length_a   1.000
_cell.length_b   1.000
_cell.length_c   1.000
_cell.angle_alpha   90.00
_cell.angle_beta   90.00
_cell.angle_gamma   90.00
#
_symmetry.space_group_name_H-M   'P 1'
#
loop_
_entity.id
_entity.type
_entity.pdbx_description
1 polymer ?
#
loop_
_entity_poly.entity_id
_entity_poly.type
_entity_poly.pdbx_seq_one_letter_code
_entity_poly.pdbx_strand_id
1 'polypeptide(L)'
;MNILYDFIKYLPSRPWYTQEGCGVSESPFMAYTILFTTIVYALEAYLDLRQRGKYKVEEFPKPLCDAIGKIDTATPKQEETEDKTEGCGETDGSKLLLPKLKKKFSAAQSYGLDKIEFGIIHSFYSLNESLFFLITGFLPYMWDFAVRIGSDGLPFGWKVDGEIQVTLIFLFCVQVLGMITELPFDMVRFLSCILWC
;
A
#
# COMPACT_ATOMS: atom_id res chain seq x y z
N MET A 1 -4.85 16.66 27.10
CA MET A 1 -4.92 17.91 26.31
C MET A 1 -3.53 18.52 26.10
N ASN A 2 -2.64 18.58 27.10
CA ASN A 2 -1.30 19.20 26.97
C ASN A 2 -0.37 18.55 25.94
N ILE A 3 -0.35 17.21 25.83
CA ILE A 3 0.56 16.50 24.91
C ILE A 3 0.29 16.86 23.43
N LEU A 4 -0.98 17.04 23.07
CA LEU A 4 -1.37 17.39 21.70
C LEU A 4 -0.98 18.83 21.36
N TYR A 5 -1.18 19.77 22.31
CA TYR A 5 -0.78 21.17 22.14
C TYR A 5 0.74 21.34 22.08
N ASP A 6 1.48 20.61 22.92
CA ASP A 6 2.94 20.63 22.90
C ASP A 6 3.48 20.04 21.58
N PHE A 7 2.87 18.96 21.08
CA PHE A 7 3.24 18.38 19.78
C PHE A 7 2.96 19.34 18.61
N ILE A 8 1.80 20.01 18.59
CA ILE A 8 1.46 21.02 17.58
C ILE A 8 2.45 22.19 17.59
N LYS A 9 2.98 22.57 18.76
CA LYS A 9 3.94 23.67 18.91
C LYS A 9 5.34 23.32 18.35
N TYR A 10 5.72 22.05 18.38
CA TYR A 10 7.01 21.58 17.84
C TYR A 10 6.96 21.30 16.33
N LEU A 11 5.78 21.25 15.71
CA LEU A 11 5.65 21.05 14.28
C LEU A 11 6.04 22.31 13.49
N PRO A 12 6.78 22.17 12.38
CA PRO A 12 7.10 23.29 11.52
C PRO A 12 5.81 23.88 10.96
N SER A 13 5.56 25.16 11.23
CA SER A 13 4.36 25.85 10.75
C SER A 13 4.47 26.28 9.28
N ARG A 14 5.63 26.06 8.66
CA ARG A 14 5.98 26.49 7.29
C ARG A 14 6.79 25.39 6.59
N PRO A 15 6.53 25.12 5.30
CA PRO A 15 7.40 24.27 4.50
C PRO A 15 8.77 24.93 4.34
N TRP A 16 9.78 24.12 4.06
CA TRP A 16 11.12 24.63 3.75
C TRP A 16 11.10 25.46 2.48
N TYR A 17 10.51 24.95 1.40
CA TYR A 17 10.35 25.69 0.16
C TYR A 17 9.07 26.51 0.16
N THR A 18 9.21 27.82 -0.05
CA THR A 18 8.10 28.76 -0.21
C THR A 18 8.36 29.64 -1.42
N GLN A 19 7.34 29.79 -2.27
CA GLN A 19 7.42 30.64 -3.46
C GLN A 19 7.40 32.13 -3.06
N GLU A 20 8.08 32.96 -3.84
CA GLU A 20 8.15 34.41 -3.61
C GLU A 20 6.74 35.03 -3.68
N GLY A 21 6.36 35.82 -2.67
CA GLY A 21 5.03 36.45 -2.58
C GLY A 21 4.00 35.70 -1.74
N CYS A 22 4.33 34.53 -1.17
CA CYS A 22 3.44 33.82 -0.27
C CYS A 22 3.34 34.56 1.09
N GLY A 23 2.15 35.08 1.41
CA GLY A 23 1.87 35.73 2.69
C GLY A 23 1.90 34.74 3.86
N VAL A 24 2.12 35.26 5.07
CA VAL A 24 2.06 34.44 6.29
C VAL A 24 0.61 34.02 6.53
N SER A 25 0.30 32.73 6.40
CA SER A 25 -1.03 32.20 6.73
C SER A 25 -1.32 32.42 8.22
N GLU A 26 -2.47 33.00 8.54
CA GLU A 26 -2.92 33.22 9.94
C GLU A 26 -3.17 31.89 10.69
N SER A 27 -3.49 30.83 9.96
CA SER A 27 -3.73 29.49 10.52
C SER A 27 -2.64 28.50 10.10
N PRO A 28 -2.14 27.65 11.02
CA PRO A 28 -1.09 26.66 10.75
C PRO A 28 -1.67 25.40 10.08
N PHE A 29 -2.18 25.51 8.85
CA PHE A 29 -2.79 24.41 8.10
C PHE A 29 -1.87 23.19 7.96
N MET A 30 -0.57 23.42 7.76
CA MET A 30 0.43 22.35 7.69
C MET A 30 0.51 21.52 8.98
N ALA A 31 0.44 22.16 10.15
CA ALA A 31 0.50 21.43 11.42
C ALA A 31 -0.75 20.54 11.59
N TYR A 32 -1.92 21.02 11.16
CA TYR A 32 -3.15 20.22 11.18
C TYR A 32 -3.09 19.03 10.23
N THR A 33 -2.56 19.20 9.02
CA THR A 33 -2.44 18.09 8.07
C THR A 33 -1.46 17.03 8.56
N ILE A 34 -0.30 17.42 9.12
CA ILE A 34 0.66 16.48 9.71
C ILE A 34 0.05 15.74 10.91
N LEU A 35 -0.67 16.47 11.77
CA LEU A 35 -1.33 15.86 12.92
C LEU A 35 -2.38 14.85 12.48
N PHE A 36 -3.22 15.21 11.53
CA PHE A 36 -4.27 14.35 11.00
C PHE A 36 -3.69 13.10 10.35
N THR A 37 -2.70 13.22 9.47
CA THR A 37 -2.06 12.07 8.81
C THR A 37 -1.38 11.15 9.81
N THR A 38 -0.73 11.71 10.84
CA THR A 38 -0.11 10.91 11.91
C THR A 38 -1.15 10.11 12.71
N ILE A 39 -2.30 10.71 13.02
CA ILE A 39 -3.39 10.04 13.73
C ILE A 39 -3.97 8.90 12.89
N VAL A 40 -4.24 9.14 11.61
CA VAL A 40 -4.77 8.12 10.69
C VAL A 40 -3.80 6.94 10.59
N TYR A 41 -2.52 7.22 10.38
CA TYR A 41 -1.49 6.17 10.34
C TYR A 41 -1.40 5.39 11.65
N ALA A 42 -1.46 6.05 12.80
CA ALA A 42 -1.44 5.36 14.09
C ALA A 42 -2.63 4.40 14.24
N LEU A 43 -3.81 4.78 13.73
CA LEU A 43 -5.00 3.93 13.73
C LEU A 43 -4.83 2.73 12.78
N GLU A 44 -4.33 2.95 11.57
CA GLU A 44 -4.05 1.88 10.60
C GLU A 44 -3.01 0.90 11.15
N ALA A 45 -1.88 1.40 11.65
CA ALA A 45 -0.85 0.58 12.27
C ALA A 45 -1.39 -0.22 13.46
N TYR A 46 -2.30 0.36 14.26
CA TYR A 46 -2.97 -0.35 15.35
C TYR A 46 -3.85 -1.50 14.83
N LEU A 47 -4.61 -1.29 13.76
CA LEU A 47 -5.42 -2.33 13.14
C LEU A 47 -4.55 -3.45 12.55
N ASP A 48 -3.47 -3.11 11.85
CA ASP A 48 -2.55 -4.06 11.24
C ASP A 48 -1.82 -4.91 12.29
N LEU A 49 -1.39 -4.30 13.40
CA LEU A 49 -0.81 -5.04 14.53
C LEU A 49 -1.81 -6.04 15.12
N ARG A 50 -3.09 -5.65 15.21
CA ARG A 50 -4.15 -6.55 15.70
C ARG A 50 -4.43 -7.68 14.71
N GLN A 51 -4.42 -7.40 13.41
CA GLN A 51 -4.57 -8.42 12.36
C GLN A 51 -3.40 -9.40 12.39
N ARG A 52 -2.15 -8.90 12.48
CA ARG A 52 -0.94 -9.72 12.60
C ARG A 52 -1.02 -10.69 13.78
N GLY A 53 -1.56 -10.24 14.91
CA GLY A 53 -1.77 -11.11 16.09
C GLY A 53 -2.70 -12.30 15.82
N LYS A 54 -3.76 -12.11 15.01
CA LYS A 54 -4.69 -13.19 14.65
C LYS A 54 -4.08 -14.20 13.67
N TYR A 55 -3.23 -13.74 12.75
CA TYR A 55 -2.55 -14.62 11.78
C TYR A 55 -1.47 -15.50 12.41
N LYS A 56 -1.02 -15.22 13.65
CA LYS A 56 -0.12 -16.11 14.40
C LYS A 56 -0.84 -17.30 15.05
N VAL A 57 -2.17 -17.29 15.10
CA VAL A 57 -2.95 -18.39 15.66
C VAL A 57 -3.09 -19.47 14.59
N GLU A 58 -2.29 -20.54 14.69
CA GLU A 58 -2.29 -21.69 13.77
C GLU A 58 -3.48 -22.64 13.93
N GLU A 59 -4.50 -22.27 14.71
CA GLU A 59 -5.68 -23.10 14.88
C GLU A 59 -6.55 -23.08 13.62
N PHE A 60 -6.65 -24.24 12.98
CA PHE A 60 -7.59 -24.44 11.90
C PHE A 60 -9.03 -24.19 12.41
N PRO A 61 -9.84 -23.35 11.76
CA PRO A 61 -11.15 -22.98 12.26
C PRO A 61 -12.07 -24.22 12.39
N LYS A 62 -12.48 -24.50 13.63
CA LYS A 62 -13.41 -25.58 14.03
C LYS A 62 -14.69 -25.68 13.17
N PRO A 63 -15.40 -24.58 12.82
CA PRO A 63 -16.59 -24.69 11.99
C PRO A 63 -16.32 -25.22 10.58
N LEU A 64 -15.10 -25.02 10.06
CA LEU A 64 -14.70 -25.56 8.76
C LEU A 64 -14.41 -27.07 8.85
N CYS A 65 -13.78 -27.52 9.94
CA CYS A 65 -13.62 -28.95 10.22
C CYS A 65 -14.98 -29.65 10.29
N ASP A 66 -15.95 -29.06 10.99
CA ASP A 66 -17.28 -29.64 11.16
C ASP A 66 -18.08 -29.64 9.86
N ALA A 67 -17.94 -28.59 9.03
CA ALA A 67 -18.58 -28.54 7.71
C ALA A 67 -18.01 -29.60 6.76
N ILE A 68 -16.68 -29.77 6.74
CA ILE A 68 -16.02 -30.79 5.90
C ILE A 68 -16.37 -32.20 6.38
N GLY A 69 -16.40 -32.43 7.70
CA GLY A 69 -16.80 -33.72 8.27
C GLY A 69 -18.24 -34.11 7.89
N LYS A 70 -19.14 -33.13 7.80
CA LYS A 70 -20.53 -33.36 7.35
C LYS A 70 -20.63 -33.67 5.85
N ILE A 71 -19.82 -33.01 5.02
CA ILE A 71 -19.77 -33.25 3.57
C ILE A 71 -19.20 -34.66 3.29
N ASP A 72 -18.17 -35.09 4.02
CA ASP A 72 -17.59 -36.44 3.91
C ASP A 72 -18.59 -37.54 4.30
N THR A 73 -19.47 -37.28 5.27
CA THR A 73 -20.53 -38.24 5.66
C THR A 73 -21.73 -38.28 4.72
N ALA A 74 -21.89 -37.29 3.83
CA ALA A 74 -23.10 -37.10 3.03
C ALA A 74 -23.01 -37.62 1.57
N THR A 75 -21.85 -38.08 1.08
CA THR A 75 -21.68 -38.43 -0.34
C THR A 75 -21.12 -39.84 -0.57
N PRO A 76 -21.94 -40.80 -1.05
CA PRO A 76 -21.46 -41.98 -1.76
C PRO A 76 -21.58 -41.79 -3.30
N LYS A 77 -20.42 -41.61 -3.99
CA LYS A 77 -20.11 -41.75 -5.44
C LYS A 77 -20.80 -40.84 -6.49
N GLN A 78 -20.02 -40.58 -7.57
CA GLN A 78 -20.30 -39.96 -8.91
C GLN A 78 -20.16 -38.43 -8.97
N GLU A 79 -19.41 -37.77 -9.87
CA GLU A 79 -18.91 -38.10 -11.22
C GLU A 79 -17.63 -37.29 -11.55
N GLU A 80 -16.72 -37.90 -12.31
CA GLU A 80 -15.51 -37.31 -12.90
C GLU A 80 -15.83 -36.74 -14.29
N THR A 81 -15.29 -35.56 -14.65
CA THR A 81 -14.93 -35.26 -16.04
C THR A 81 -13.71 -34.34 -16.07
N GLU A 82 -12.58 -34.97 -16.40
CA GLU A 82 -11.38 -34.52 -17.14
C GLU A 82 -11.16 -33.01 -17.36
N ASP A 83 -10.00 -32.48 -16.93
CA ASP A 83 -8.92 -32.14 -17.88
C ASP A 83 -7.54 -31.96 -17.19
N LYS A 84 -6.55 -32.65 -17.76
CA LYS A 84 -5.07 -32.54 -17.76
C LYS A 84 -4.24 -32.29 -16.49
N THR A 85 -3.69 -33.42 -16.04
CA THR A 85 -2.38 -33.73 -15.42
C THR A 85 -1.17 -32.91 -15.89
N GLU A 86 -0.37 -32.39 -14.94
CA GLU A 86 1.04 -32.73 -14.66
C GLU A 86 1.33 -32.30 -13.19
N GLY A 87 1.89 -33.03 -12.23
CA GLY A 87 2.29 -34.42 -12.05
C GLY A 87 3.00 -34.52 -10.68
N CYS A 88 2.45 -35.31 -9.75
CA CYS A 88 3.21 -36.14 -8.79
C CYS A 88 2.23 -37.20 -8.23
N GLY A 89 2.56 -38.48 -8.45
CA GLY A 89 1.62 -39.61 -8.54
C GLY A 89 0.89 -40.10 -7.27
N GLU A 90 -0.11 -40.94 -7.56
CA GLU A 90 -1.04 -41.71 -6.70
C GLU A 90 -0.37 -42.59 -5.62
N THR A 91 -0.98 -42.86 -4.46
CA THR A 91 -2.15 -43.75 -4.30
C THR A 91 -2.91 -43.52 -2.98
N ASP A 92 -4.21 -43.83 -3.00
CA ASP A 92 -5.07 -44.30 -1.90
C ASP A 92 -5.89 -43.30 -1.04
N GLY A 93 -7.20 -43.28 -1.33
CA GLY A 93 -8.25 -43.47 -0.34
C GLY A 93 -8.60 -42.28 0.56
N SER A 94 -9.53 -41.43 0.11
CA SER A 94 -10.54 -40.64 0.87
C SER A 94 -10.14 -39.93 2.19
N LYS A 95 -8.87 -39.92 2.56
CA LYS A 95 -8.28 -39.34 3.78
C LYS A 95 -7.31 -38.20 3.45
N LEU A 96 -7.24 -37.81 2.17
CA LEU A 96 -6.28 -36.86 1.61
C LEU A 96 -6.79 -35.42 1.51
N LEU A 97 -8.09 -35.14 1.71
CA LEU A 97 -8.64 -33.78 1.63
C LEU A 97 -8.26 -32.95 2.86
N LEU A 98 -8.36 -33.51 4.07
CA LEU A 98 -7.93 -32.84 5.30
C LEU A 98 -6.44 -32.45 5.29
N PRO A 99 -5.47 -33.33 4.94
CA PRO A 99 -4.08 -32.92 4.86
C PRO A 99 -3.81 -31.93 3.72
N LYS A 100 -4.51 -32.03 2.57
CA LYS A 100 -4.41 -31.01 1.51
C LYS A 100 -4.94 -29.65 1.95
N LEU A 101 -6.06 -29.60 2.66
CA LEU A 101 -6.66 -28.37 3.19
C LEU A 101 -5.83 -27.77 4.33
N LYS A 102 -5.28 -28.59 5.22
CA LYS A 102 -4.32 -28.12 6.24
C LYS A 102 -3.06 -27.55 5.60
N LYS A 103 -2.51 -28.20 4.56
CA LYS A 103 -1.39 -27.67 3.79
C LYS A 103 -1.74 -26.35 3.10
N LYS A 104 -2.91 -26.26 2.44
CA LYS A 104 -3.38 -25.01 1.80
C LYS A 104 -3.73 -23.91 2.81
N PHE A 105 -4.16 -24.26 4.02
CA PHE A 105 -4.40 -23.31 5.11
C PHE A 105 -3.10 -22.76 5.67
N SER A 106 -2.13 -23.62 6.00
CA SER A 106 -0.79 -23.20 6.45
C SER A 106 -0.08 -22.35 5.39
N ALA A 107 -0.28 -22.72 4.12
CA ALA A 107 0.15 -21.94 2.97
C ALA A 107 -0.45 -20.54 2.93
N ALA A 108 -1.79 -20.46 2.95
CA ALA A 108 -2.52 -19.20 2.94
C ALA A 108 -2.24 -18.34 4.19
N GLN A 109 -1.96 -18.96 5.33
CA GLN A 109 -1.60 -18.27 6.57
C GLN A 109 -0.22 -17.60 6.46
N SER A 110 0.77 -18.32 5.91
CA SER A 110 2.12 -17.79 5.66
C SER A 110 2.08 -16.64 4.65
N TYR A 111 1.33 -16.80 3.56
CA TYR A 111 1.10 -15.73 2.59
C TYR A 111 0.38 -14.52 3.22
N GLY A 112 -0.63 -14.75 4.06
CA GLY A 112 -1.35 -13.69 4.77
C GLY A 112 -0.46 -12.91 5.73
N LEU A 113 0.49 -13.58 6.40
CA LEU A 113 1.46 -12.96 7.29
C LEU A 113 2.43 -12.07 6.48
N ASP A 114 3.00 -12.60 5.40
CA ASP A 114 3.89 -11.84 4.50
C ASP A 114 3.20 -10.60 3.92
N LYS A 115 1.93 -10.74 3.51
CA LYS A 115 1.11 -9.64 3.02
C LYS A 115 0.93 -8.52 4.05
N ILE A 116 0.72 -8.87 5.32
CA ILE A 116 0.57 -7.88 6.40
C ILE A 116 1.91 -7.20 6.69
N GLU A 117 3.01 -7.94 6.74
CA GLU A 117 4.33 -7.36 6.97
C GLU A 117 4.73 -6.40 5.85
N PHE A 118 4.51 -6.80 4.60
CA PHE A 118 4.71 -5.91 3.45
C PHE A 118 3.77 -4.69 3.50
N GLY A 119 2.50 -4.88 3.88
CA GLY A 119 1.53 -3.79 4.06
C GLY A 119 2.00 -2.75 5.05
N ILE A 120 2.53 -3.17 6.21
CA ILE A 120 3.07 -2.26 7.24
C ILE A 120 4.27 -1.48 6.71
N ILE A 121 5.19 -2.13 5.99
CA ILE A 121 6.38 -1.49 5.42
C ILE A 121 5.97 -0.46 4.35
N HIS A 122 5.04 -0.83 3.48
CA HIS A 122 4.50 0.05 2.44
C HIS A 122 3.82 1.29 3.05
N SER A 123 2.95 1.10 4.05
CA SER A 123 2.29 2.20 4.75
C SER A 123 3.26 3.11 5.50
N PHE A 124 4.37 2.57 6.01
CA PHE A 124 5.42 3.39 6.61
C PHE A 124 6.12 4.24 5.55
N TYR A 125 6.48 3.67 4.41
CA TYR A 125 7.11 4.41 3.32
C TYR A 125 6.20 5.53 2.80
N SER A 126 4.93 5.23 2.51
CA SER A 126 3.99 6.23 1.98
C SER A 126 3.74 7.38 2.95
N LEU A 127 3.72 7.14 4.27
CA LEU A 127 3.66 8.20 5.27
C LEU A 127 4.92 9.06 5.23
N ASN A 128 6.11 8.44 5.22
CA ASN A 128 7.37 9.19 5.22
C ASN A 128 7.50 10.05 3.96
N GLU A 129 7.16 9.51 2.79
CA GLU A 129 7.12 10.24 1.53
C GLU A 129 6.13 11.41 1.59
N SER A 130 4.90 11.17 2.03
CA SER A 130 3.88 12.22 2.15
C SER A 130 4.32 13.34 3.10
N LEU A 131 4.92 12.96 4.24
CA LEU A 131 5.43 13.91 5.22
C LEU A 131 6.63 14.68 4.66
N PHE A 132 7.52 14.01 3.92
CA PHE A 132 8.67 14.62 3.26
C PHE A 132 8.23 15.62 2.19
N PHE A 133 7.26 15.27 1.35
CA PHE A 133 6.69 16.18 0.35
C PHE A 133 6.04 17.40 0.97
N LEU A 134 5.33 17.20 2.08
CA LEU A 134 4.68 18.29 2.81
C LEU A 134 5.71 19.20 3.47
N ILE A 135 6.65 18.67 4.26
CA ILE A 135 7.68 19.45 4.98
C ILE A 135 8.58 20.20 4.00
N THR A 136 8.98 19.55 2.91
CA THR A 136 9.88 20.17 1.92
C THR A 136 9.18 21.25 1.11
N GLY A 137 7.84 21.19 0.98
CA GLY A 137 7.12 22.00 0.00
C GLY A 137 7.38 21.49 -1.42
N PHE A 138 7.32 20.17 -1.60
CA PHE A 138 7.60 19.52 -2.88
C PHE A 138 6.65 19.97 -4.00
N LEU A 139 5.37 20.20 -3.70
CA LEU A 139 4.39 20.70 -4.67
C LEU A 139 4.79 22.06 -5.28
N PRO A 140 5.03 23.12 -4.48
CA PRO A 140 5.49 24.39 -5.03
C PRO A 140 6.86 24.28 -5.73
N TYR A 141 7.77 23.43 -5.23
CA TYR A 141 9.03 23.16 -5.93
C TYR A 141 8.81 22.54 -7.32
N MET A 142 7.95 21.54 -7.43
CA MET A 142 7.62 20.89 -8.71
C MET A 142 6.91 21.84 -9.67
N TRP A 143 6.13 22.78 -9.15
CA TRP A 143 5.53 23.84 -9.95
C TRP A 143 6.59 24.74 -10.58
N ASP A 144 7.57 25.22 -9.80
CA ASP A 144 8.65 26.05 -10.34
C ASP A 144 9.55 25.28 -11.32
N PHE A 145 9.74 23.98 -11.08
CA PHE A 145 10.39 23.09 -12.04
C PHE A 145 9.62 23.00 -13.36
N ALA A 146 8.29 22.90 -13.31
CA ALA A 146 7.44 22.86 -14.51
C ALA A 146 7.46 24.19 -15.27
N VAL A 147 7.44 25.34 -14.57
CA VAL A 147 7.59 26.67 -15.17
C VAL A 147 8.93 26.77 -15.89
N ARG A 148 10.01 26.33 -15.25
CA ARG A 148 11.35 26.35 -15.83
C ARG A 148 11.47 25.51 -17.10
N ILE A 149 10.90 24.31 -17.09
CA ILE A 149 10.84 23.45 -18.29
C ILE A 149 10.00 24.10 -19.39
N GLY A 150 8.89 24.75 -19.03
CA GLY A 150 8.03 25.46 -19.97
C GLY A 150 8.70 26.69 -20.60
N SER A 151 9.48 27.45 -19.81
CA SER A 151 10.14 28.70 -20.23
C SER A 151 11.41 28.46 -21.04
N ASP A 152 12.22 27.46 -20.66
CA ASP A 152 13.45 27.11 -21.37
C ASP A 152 13.18 26.45 -22.74
N GLY A 153 11.89 26.15 -23.01
CA GLY A 153 11.41 25.53 -24.22
C GLY A 153 11.67 24.03 -24.18
N LEU A 154 10.62 23.23 -24.41
CA LEU A 154 10.83 21.81 -24.70
C LEU A 154 11.77 21.67 -25.92
N PRO A 155 12.53 20.56 -26.02
CA PRO A 155 13.41 20.31 -27.17
C PRO A 155 12.70 20.31 -28.54
N PHE A 156 11.37 20.41 -28.56
CA PHE A 156 10.50 20.58 -29.73
C PHE A 156 10.20 22.04 -30.12
N GLY A 157 10.79 23.05 -29.46
CA GLY A 157 10.68 24.46 -29.86
C GLY A 157 9.34 25.13 -29.54
N TRP A 158 8.51 24.53 -28.68
CA TRP A 158 7.31 25.16 -28.14
C TRP A 158 7.66 26.06 -26.96
N LYS A 159 7.55 27.38 -27.17
CA LYS A 159 7.52 28.35 -26.08
C LYS A 159 6.12 28.35 -25.48
N VAL A 160 6.07 28.04 -24.19
CA VAL A 160 4.84 27.95 -23.42
C VAL A 160 4.61 29.30 -22.74
N ASP A 161 3.67 30.08 -23.27
CA ASP A 161 3.33 31.40 -22.71
C ASP A 161 2.11 31.34 -21.76
N GLY A 162 1.38 30.21 -21.70
CA GLY A 162 0.15 30.06 -20.92
C GLY A 162 0.29 29.17 -19.68
N GLU A 163 -0.29 29.60 -18.55
CA GLU A 163 -0.33 28.86 -17.27
C GLU A 163 -0.95 27.45 -17.39
N ILE A 164 -1.90 27.28 -18.32
CA ILE A 164 -2.57 26.00 -18.58
C ILE A 164 -1.56 24.95 -19.05
N GLN A 165 -0.63 25.32 -19.93
CA GLN A 165 0.39 24.41 -20.45
C GLN A 165 1.41 24.04 -19.37
N VAL A 166 1.78 24.99 -18.49
CA VAL A 166 2.61 24.71 -17.31
C VAL A 166 1.93 23.69 -16.39
N THR A 167 0.62 23.82 -16.19
CA THR A 167 -0.17 22.87 -15.38
C THR A 167 -0.14 21.45 -15.98
N LEU A 168 -0.20 21.32 -17.31
CA LEU A 168 -0.09 20.02 -17.98
C LEU A 168 1.29 19.39 -17.79
N ILE A 169 2.36 20.18 -17.89
CA ILE A 169 3.74 19.73 -17.65
C ILE A 169 3.90 19.31 -16.18
N PHE A 170 3.42 20.13 -15.26
CA PHE A 170 3.41 19.84 -13.83
C PHE A 170 2.71 18.51 -13.53
N LEU A 171 1.49 18.31 -14.04
CA LEU A 171 0.74 17.07 -13.85
C LEU A 171 1.50 15.88 -14.43
N PHE A 172 2.03 16.00 -15.64
CA PHE A 172 2.81 14.92 -16.24
C PHE A 172 4.04 14.56 -15.39
N CYS A 173 4.81 15.54 -14.92
CA CYS A 173 5.98 15.31 -14.08
C CYS A 173 5.62 14.65 -12.74
N VAL A 174 4.56 15.12 -12.07
CA VAL A 174 4.10 14.52 -10.81
C VAL A 174 3.66 13.07 -11.02
N GLN A 175 2.95 12.78 -12.12
CA GLN A 175 2.53 11.42 -12.43
C GLN A 175 3.71 10.48 -12.73
N VAL A 176 4.70 10.95 -13.48
CA VAL A 176 5.93 10.17 -13.75
C VAL A 176 6.68 9.89 -12.45
N LEU A 177 6.79 10.87 -11.55
CA LEU A 177 7.45 10.67 -10.26
C LEU A 177 6.66 9.72 -9.35
N GLY A 178 5.33 9.81 -9.33
CA GLY A 178 4.47 8.85 -8.63
C GLY A 178 4.67 7.42 -9.15
N MET A 179 4.72 7.25 -10.47
CA MET A 179 4.97 5.94 -11.06
C MET A 179 6.35 5.39 -10.67
N ILE A 180 7.40 6.22 -10.67
CA ILE A 180 8.76 5.80 -10.31
C ILE A 180 8.86 5.38 -8.84
N THR A 181 8.16 6.08 -7.95
CA THR A 181 8.18 5.83 -6.50
C THR A 181 7.36 4.60 -6.12
N GLU A 182 6.27 4.31 -6.83
CA GLU A 182 5.40 3.14 -6.60
C GLU A 182 5.95 1.82 -7.20
N LEU A 183 6.69 1.90 -8.31
CA LEU A 183 7.22 0.74 -9.05
C LEU A 183 8.00 -0.29 -8.21
N PRO A 184 8.91 0.07 -7.28
CA PRO A 184 9.59 -0.91 -6.45
C PRO A 184 8.63 -1.72 -5.57
N PHE A 185 7.56 -1.12 -5.08
CA PHE A 185 6.59 -1.79 -4.22
C PHE A 185 5.67 -2.72 -5.02
N ASP A 186 5.26 -2.29 -6.20
CA ASP A 186 4.48 -3.14 -7.10
C ASP A 186 5.27 -4.38 -7.48
N MET A 187 6.57 -4.25 -7.81
CA MET A 187 7.41 -5.39 -8.12
C MET A 187 7.46 -6.41 -6.98
N VAL A 188 7.66 -5.96 -5.73
CA VAL A 188 7.70 -6.85 -4.57
C VAL A 188 6.35 -7.53 -4.36
N ARG A 189 5.25 -6.79 -4.50
CA ARG A 189 3.89 -7.33 -4.41
C ARG A 189 3.62 -8.41 -5.47
N PHE A 190 4.01 -8.18 -6.72
CA PHE A 190 3.84 -9.15 -7.80
C PHE A 190 4.67 -10.42 -7.57
N LEU A 191 5.91 -10.27 -7.10
CA LEU A 191 6.79 -11.41 -6.85
C LEU A 191 6.28 -12.30 -5.71
N SER A 192 5.78 -11.72 -4.61
CA SER A 192 5.15 -12.48 -3.52
C SER A 192 3.90 -13.24 -3.98
N CYS A 193 3.17 -12.75 -4.99
CA CYS A 193 2.00 -13.43 -5.54
C CYS A 193 2.38 -14.63 -6.40
N ILE A 194 3.46 -14.55 -7.18
CA ILE A 194 3.96 -15.64 -8.03
C ILE A 194 4.58 -16.77 -7.18
N LEU A 195 5.30 -16.44 -6.11
CA LEU A 195 6.00 -17.44 -5.29
C LEU A 195 5.06 -18.39 -4.52
N TRP A 196 3.78 -18.03 -4.37
CA TRP A 196 2.78 -18.75 -3.56
C TRP A 196 1.59 -19.32 -4.35
N CYS A 197 1.60 -19.18 -5.69
CA CYS A 197 0.62 -19.78 -6.59
C CYS A 197 1.04 -21.20 -7.01
#